data_AF-A0A317LS43-F1
#
_entry.id   AF-A0A317LS43-F1
#
_cell.length_a   1.000
_cell.length_b   1.000
_cell.length_c   1.000
_cell.angle_alpha   90.00
_cell.angle_beta   90.00
_cell.angle_gamma   90.00
#
_symmetry.space_group_name_H-M   'P 1'
#
loop_
_entity.id
_entity.type
_entity.pdbx_description
1 polymer ?
#
loop_
_entity_poly.entity_id
_entity_poly.type
_entity_poly.pdbx_seq_one_letter_code
_entity_poly.pdbx_strand_id
1 'polypeptide(L)'
;MATNKTAITPGNIHVWMASLGFLFPTSHGEVARFERLHADIVIPEEELIDPEVVLGNKPRKQLPIRGINDNSFDNLRMAARNGNGSIPQHILDKMKKNHKKPEEGNDRTNEEKTE
;
A
#
# COMPACT_ATOMS: atom_id res chain seq x y z
N MET A 1 -6.73 -42.07 24.39
CA MET A 1 -6.50 -42.10 22.93
C MET A 1 -7.56 -41.21 22.29
N ALA A 2 -7.19 -40.03 21.80
CA ALA A 2 -8.14 -39.10 21.19
C ALA A 2 -8.42 -39.55 19.74
N THR A 3 -9.58 -40.16 19.50
CA THR A 3 -10.06 -40.46 18.16
C THR A 3 -10.57 -39.17 17.51
N ASN A 4 -9.66 -38.31 17.05
CA ASN A 4 -10.06 -37.16 16.23
C ASN A 4 -10.48 -37.67 14.86
N LYS A 5 -11.78 -37.78 14.66
CA LYS A 5 -12.40 -38.19 13.40
C LYS A 5 -12.35 -37.01 12.42
N THR A 6 -11.17 -36.75 11.85
CA THR A 6 -11.02 -35.78 10.74
C THR A 6 -11.50 -36.41 9.44
N ALA A 7 -12.79 -36.78 9.39
CA ALA A 7 -13.41 -37.21 8.16
C ALA A 7 -13.73 -35.98 7.31
N ILE A 8 -13.21 -35.95 6.09
CA ILE A 8 -13.60 -34.94 5.09
C ILE A 8 -15.04 -35.25 4.70
N THR A 9 -15.92 -34.28 4.89
CA THR A 9 -17.33 -34.31 4.49
C THR A 9 -17.60 -33.15 3.55
N PRO A 10 -18.64 -33.22 2.69
CA PRO A 10 -19.01 -32.10 1.82
C PRO A 10 -19.24 -30.79 2.57
N GLY A 11 -19.73 -30.86 3.83
CA GLY A 11 -19.96 -29.69 4.66
C GLY A 11 -18.69 -29.04 5.22
N ASN A 12 -17.57 -29.78 5.35
CA ASN A 12 -16.33 -29.26 5.93
C ASN A 12 -15.18 -29.11 4.92
N ILE A 13 -15.41 -29.42 3.64
CA ILE A 13 -14.38 -29.40 2.60
C ILE A 13 -13.72 -28.01 2.45
N HIS A 14 -14.49 -26.94 2.64
CA HIS A 14 -14.00 -25.56 2.58
C HIS A 14 -12.91 -25.30 3.63
N VAL A 15 -13.07 -25.82 4.86
CA VAL A 15 -12.09 -25.69 5.95
C VAL A 15 -10.76 -26.34 5.56
N TRP A 16 -10.83 -27.51 4.91
CA TRP A 16 -9.66 -28.23 4.44
C TRP A 16 -8.98 -27.52 3.26
N MET A 17 -9.76 -27.07 2.28
CA MET A 17 -9.24 -26.29 1.14
C MET A 17 -8.56 -24.99 1.60
N ALA A 18 -9.15 -24.30 2.58
CA ALA A 18 -8.59 -23.10 3.17
C ALA A 18 -7.29 -23.40 3.95
N SER A 19 -7.28 -24.46 4.75
CA SER A 19 -6.09 -24.87 5.51
C SER A 19 -4.93 -25.33 4.61
N LEU A 20 -5.22 -25.81 3.40
CA LEU A 20 -4.22 -26.22 2.41
C LEU A 20 -3.71 -25.06 1.54
N GLY A 21 -4.39 -23.91 1.52
CA GLY A 21 -4.03 -22.75 0.71
C GLY A 21 -4.71 -22.68 -0.66
N PHE A 22 -5.69 -23.56 -0.96
CA PHE A 22 -6.51 -23.46 -2.17
C PHE A 22 -7.57 -22.34 -2.07
N LEU A 23 -7.99 -22.04 -0.84
CA LEU A 23 -8.89 -20.94 -0.51
C LEU A 23 -8.24 -20.06 0.57
N PHE A 24 -8.75 -18.84 0.72
CA PHE A 24 -8.31 -17.95 1.79
C PHE A 24 -8.83 -18.44 3.16
N PRO A 25 -7.97 -18.57 4.19
CA PRO A 25 -8.39 -18.86 5.55
C PRO A 25 -9.36 -17.81 6.09
N THR A 26 -10.43 -18.26 6.73
CA THR A 26 -11.46 -17.40 7.35
C THR A 26 -11.48 -17.50 8.86
N SER A 27 -10.92 -18.58 9.41
CA SER A 27 -10.84 -18.84 10.85
C SER A 27 -9.40 -18.94 11.32
N HIS A 28 -9.14 -18.52 12.57
CA HIS A 28 -7.82 -18.62 13.19
C HIS A 28 -7.26 -20.06 13.21
N GLY A 29 -8.14 -21.05 13.35
CA GLY A 29 -7.73 -22.46 13.29
C GLY A 29 -7.29 -22.91 11.89
N GLU A 30 -7.80 -22.30 10.83
CA GLU A 30 -7.37 -22.55 9.44
C GLU A 30 -6.01 -21.90 9.18
N VAL A 31 -5.81 -20.67 9.67
CA VAL A 31 -4.53 -19.95 9.58
C VAL A 31 -3.42 -20.74 10.27
N ALA A 32 -3.64 -21.16 11.52
CA ALA A 32 -2.63 -21.93 12.27
C ALA A 32 -2.29 -23.27 11.58
N ARG A 33 -3.26 -23.90 10.91
CA ARG A 33 -3.01 -25.12 10.11
C ARG A 33 -2.21 -24.81 8.86
N PHE A 34 -2.56 -23.74 8.14
CA PHE A 34 -1.85 -23.28 6.95
C PHE A 34 -0.40 -22.95 7.26
N GLU A 35 -0.15 -22.13 8.29
CA GLU A 35 1.20 -21.76 8.73
C GLU A 35 2.03 -22.98 9.11
N ARG A 36 1.43 -23.95 9.81
CA ARG A 36 2.12 -25.19 10.16
C ARG A 36 2.44 -26.06 8.94
N LEU A 37 1.55 -26.10 7.95
CA LEU A 37 1.73 -26.93 6.75
C LEU A 37 2.78 -26.35 5.81
N HIS A 38 2.93 -25.02 5.81
CA HIS A 38 3.83 -24.26 4.95
C HIS A 38 5.00 -23.61 5.71
N ALA A 39 5.30 -24.08 6.93
CA ALA A 39 6.30 -23.49 7.82
C ALA A 39 7.73 -23.52 7.23
N ASP A 40 8.03 -24.53 6.43
CA ASP A 40 9.36 -24.75 5.83
C ASP A 40 9.49 -24.14 4.43
N ILE A 41 8.45 -23.43 3.95
CA ILE A 41 8.52 -22.76 2.65
C ILE A 41 9.33 -21.48 2.80
N VAL A 42 10.56 -21.54 2.32
CA VAL A 42 11.38 -20.35 2.11
C VAL A 42 10.79 -19.59 0.93
N ILE A 43 10.09 -18.49 1.22
CA ILE A 43 9.72 -17.52 0.17
C ILE A 43 11.02 -16.81 -0.20
N PRO A 44 11.53 -16.94 -1.43
CA PRO A 44 12.73 -16.21 -1.83
C PRO A 44 12.43 -14.71 -1.75
N GLU A 45 13.14 -14.00 -0.87
CA GLU A 45 12.89 -12.58 -0.56
C GLU A 45 13.10 -11.65 -1.76
N GLU A 46 13.71 -12.12 -2.86
CA GLU A 46 14.21 -11.25 -3.93
C GLU A 46 14.03 -11.79 -5.36
N GLU A 47 13.14 -12.75 -5.61
CA GLU A 47 12.69 -12.91 -7.00
C GLU A 47 11.76 -11.76 -7.34
N LEU A 48 12.31 -10.71 -7.96
CA LEU A 48 11.51 -9.72 -8.70
C LEU A 48 10.74 -10.49 -9.77
N ILE A 49 9.53 -10.93 -9.41
CA ILE A 49 8.60 -11.54 -10.34
C ILE A 49 8.22 -10.44 -11.33
N ASP A 50 8.74 -10.52 -12.56
CA ASP A 50 8.33 -9.61 -13.63
C ASP A 50 6.88 -9.95 -13.99
N PRO A 51 5.91 -9.05 -13.71
CA PRO A 51 4.50 -9.32 -13.99
C PRO A 51 4.26 -9.57 -15.48
N GLU A 52 5.11 -9.05 -16.37
CA GLU A 52 5.03 -9.33 -17.80
C GLU A 52 5.31 -10.81 -18.09
N VAL A 53 6.30 -11.40 -17.41
CA VAL A 53 6.65 -12.82 -17.58
C VAL A 53 5.52 -13.72 -17.06
N VAL A 54 4.89 -13.35 -15.94
CA VAL A 54 3.72 -14.07 -15.39
C VAL A 54 2.54 -14.03 -16.36
N LEU A 55 2.38 -12.92 -17.09
CA LEU A 55 1.34 -12.75 -18.11
C LEU A 55 1.69 -13.39 -19.47
N GLY A 56 2.87 -14.02 -19.60
CA GLY A 56 3.33 -14.67 -20.84
C GLY A 56 3.99 -13.72 -21.85
N ASN A 57 4.23 -12.48 -21.47
CA ASN A 57 4.96 -11.50 -22.28
C ASN A 57 6.48 -11.69 -22.11
N LYS A 58 7.25 -11.12 -23.05
CA LYS A 58 8.72 -11.16 -22.98
C LYS A 58 9.21 -10.31 -21.81
N PRO A 59 10.23 -10.76 -21.07
CA PRO A 59 10.79 -10.00 -19.95
C PRO A 59 11.30 -8.65 -20.45
N ARG A 60 10.99 -7.59 -19.70
CA ARG A 60 11.51 -6.25 -20.04
C ARG A 60 13.02 -6.25 -19.81
N LYS A 61 13.79 -5.78 -20.80
CA LYS A 61 15.22 -5.52 -20.60
C LYS A 61 15.36 -4.47 -19.52
N GLN A 62 15.89 -4.87 -18.36
CA GLN A 62 16.26 -3.92 -17.31
C GLN A 62 17.29 -2.96 -17.91
N LEU A 63 16.89 -1.71 -18.14
CA LEU A 63 17.83 -0.68 -18.50
C LEU A 63 18.64 -0.39 -17.23
N PRO A 64 19.99 -0.47 -17.28
CA PRO A 64 20.78 -0.02 -16.16
C PRO A 64 20.39 1.43 -15.88
N ILE A 65 20.02 1.73 -14.64
CA ILE A 65 19.90 3.10 -14.16
C ILE A 65 21.31 3.67 -14.27
N ARG A 66 21.63 4.25 -15.43
CA ARG A 66 22.89 4.93 -15.67
C ARG A 66 22.93 6.06 -14.65
N GLY A 67 23.91 6.01 -13.75
CA GLY A 67 24.05 6.88 -12.59
C GLY A 67 23.48 8.25 -12.88
N ILE A 68 22.35 8.55 -12.26
CA ILE A 68 21.69 9.83 -12.41
C ILE A 68 22.64 10.80 -11.72
N ASN A 69 23.38 11.59 -12.50
CA ASN A 69 24.16 12.68 -11.95
C ASN A 69 23.19 13.54 -11.15
N ASP A 70 23.40 13.69 -9.83
CA ASP A 70 22.50 14.40 -8.91
C ASP A 70 22.14 15.83 -9.38
N ASN A 71 22.94 16.39 -10.29
CA ASN A 71 22.75 17.71 -10.90
C ASN A 71 21.56 17.82 -11.87
N SER A 72 20.97 16.72 -12.36
CA SER A 72 19.82 16.78 -13.27
C SER A 72 18.47 16.89 -12.56
N PHE A 73 18.44 16.73 -11.24
CA PHE A 73 17.23 16.88 -10.43
C PHE A 73 16.92 18.33 -10.03
N ASP A 74 17.78 19.31 -10.32
CA ASP A 74 17.50 20.73 -10.08
C ASP A 74 16.22 21.20 -10.79
N ASN A 75 15.95 20.65 -11.98
CA ASN A 75 14.73 20.94 -12.74
C ASN A 75 13.51 20.16 -12.24
N LEU A 76 13.72 19.09 -11.48
CA LEU A 76 12.68 18.23 -10.91
C LEU A 76 12.35 18.60 -9.44
N ARG A 77 13.11 19.53 -8.86
CA ARG A 77 12.93 20.05 -7.51
C ARG A 77 11.69 20.95 -7.49
N MET A 78 10.54 20.29 -7.48
CA MET A 78 9.22 20.89 -7.27
C MET A 78 9.26 21.85 -6.09
N ALA A 79 9.17 23.16 -6.39
CA ALA A 79 8.53 24.30 -5.69
C ALA A 79 8.40 24.35 -4.15
N ALA A 80 8.99 23.44 -3.38
CA ALA A 80 8.88 23.38 -1.94
C ALA A 80 10.23 23.74 -1.32
N ARG A 81 10.31 25.01 -0.94
CA ARG A 81 11.08 25.55 0.19
C ARG A 81 12.53 25.08 0.26
N ASN A 82 13.45 25.89 -0.27
CA ASN A 82 14.72 26.15 0.38
C ASN A 82 15.14 27.61 0.13
N GLY A 83 14.59 28.49 0.98
CA GLY A 83 15.21 29.62 1.69
C GLY A 83 16.22 30.60 1.07
N ASN A 84 16.70 30.44 -0.17
CA ASN A 84 17.85 31.23 -0.67
C ASN A 84 17.51 32.22 -1.80
N GLY A 85 16.27 32.27 -2.28
CA GLY A 85 15.80 33.34 -3.17
C GLY A 85 15.04 34.39 -2.36
N SER A 86 15.35 35.68 -2.53
CA SER A 86 14.66 36.77 -1.83
C SER A 86 13.16 36.74 -2.18
N ILE A 87 12.37 36.17 -1.28
CA ILE A 87 10.92 36.15 -1.43
C ILE A 87 10.46 37.62 -1.49
N PRO A 88 9.73 38.05 -2.54
CA PRO A 88 9.22 39.41 -2.63
C PRO A 88 8.35 39.74 -1.41
N GLN A 89 8.51 40.94 -0.83
CA GLN A 89 7.86 41.34 0.44
C GLN A 89 6.33 41.11 0.43
N HIS A 90 5.66 41.36 -0.69
CA HIS A 90 4.21 41.17 -0.81
C HIS A 90 3.75 39.71 -0.59
N ILE A 91 4.61 38.72 -0.84
CA ILE A 91 4.32 37.30 -0.58
C ILE A 91 4.49 36.99 0.91
N LEU A 92 5.54 37.53 1.55
CA LEU A 92 5.75 37.39 3.00
C LEU A 92 4.59 37.99 3.78
N ASP A 93 4.06 39.13 3.34
CA ASP A 93 2.93 39.79 3.97
C ASP A 93 1.63 39.00 3.82
N LYS A 94 1.40 38.37 2.65
CA LYS A 94 0.27 37.44 2.44
C LYS A 94 0.36 36.21 3.36
N MET A 95 1.55 35.62 3.49
CA MET A 95 1.76 34.47 4.39
C MET A 95 1.46 34.84 5.84
N LYS A 96 2.01 35.96 6.32
CA LYS A 96 1.73 36.45 7.69
C LYS A 96 0.26 36.77 7.92
N LYS A 97 -0.44 37.33 6.93
CA LYS A 97 -1.88 37.65 7.03
C LYS A 97 -2.73 36.39 7.13
N ASN A 98 -2.40 35.33 6.39
CA ASN A 98 -3.11 34.05 6.43
C ASN A 98 -2.91 33.34 7.77
N HIS A 99 -1.72 33.43 8.37
CA HIS A 99 -1.45 32.86 9.71
C HIS A 99 -2.06 33.67 10.87
N LYS A 100 -2.44 34.94 10.65
CA LYS A 100 -3.04 35.81 11.66
C LYS A 100 -4.57 35.82 11.66
N LYS A 101 -5.23 35.18 10.69
CA LYS A 101 -6.68 35.01 10.75
C LYS A 101 -6.98 33.95 11.81
N PRO A 102 -7.68 34.28 12.92
CA PRO A 102 -8.33 33.24 13.70
C PRO A 102 -9.34 32.52 12.80
N GLU A 103 -9.50 31.22 13.03
CA GLU A 103 -10.54 30.37 12.45
C GLU A 103 -11.92 30.92 12.83
N GLU A 104 -12.40 31.95 12.13
CA GLU A 104 -13.78 32.40 12.20
C GLU A 104 -14.56 31.81 11.03
N GLY A 105 -15.45 30.86 11.36
CA GLY A 105 -16.64 30.56 10.56
C GLY A 105 -16.51 29.42 9.57
N ASN A 106 -16.42 28.19 10.04
CA ASN A 106 -16.90 27.03 9.28
C ASN A 106 -18.32 26.66 9.76
N ASP A 107 -19.24 27.62 9.66
CA ASP A 107 -20.66 27.35 9.82
C ASP A 107 -21.15 26.74 8.50
N ARG A 108 -21.16 25.40 8.47
CA ARG A 108 -21.83 24.65 7.41
C ARG A 108 -23.32 24.81 7.64
N THR A 109 -23.96 25.74 6.93
CA THR A 109 -25.41 25.76 6.77
C THR A 109 -25.82 24.48 6.03
N ASN A 110 -26.24 23.47 6.79
CA ASN A 110 -27.07 22.39 6.27
C ASN A 110 -28.45 23.00 5.97
N GLU A 111 -28.72 23.29 4.70
CA GLU A 111 -30.10 23.45 4.25
C GLU A 111 -30.74 22.04 4.22
N GLU A 112 -31.43 21.71 5.31
CA GLU A 112 -32.41 20.62 5.33
C GLU A 112 -33.51 20.96 4.32
N LYS A 113 -33.56 20.16 3.25
CA LYS A 113 -34.78 19.98 2.46
C LYS A 113 -35.75 19.14 3.28
N THR A 114 -36.80 19.75 3.78
CA THR A 114 -38.02 19.04 4.18
C THR A 114 -39.24 19.81 3.68
N GLU A 115 -39.92 19.14 2.74
CA GLU A 115 -41.36 19.12 2.44
C GLU A 115 -42.09 20.41 2.02
#